data_AF-A0A7D9JMW8-F1
#
_entry.id   AF-A0A7D9JMW8-F1
#
_cell.length_a   1.000
_cell.length_b   1.000
_cell.length_c   1.000
_cell.angle_alpha   90.00
_cell.angle_beta   90.00
_cell.angle_gamma   90.00
#
_symmetry.space_group_name_H-M   'P 1'
#
loop_
_entity.id
_entity.type
_entity.pdbx_description
1 polymer ?
#
loop_
_entity_poly.entity_id
_entity_poly.type
_entity_poly.pdbx_seq_one_letter_code
_entity_poly.pdbx_strand_id
1 'polypeptide(L)'
;MGNKTDCALLGFVGTLQDHYNYYRGKMPEESFVKVFTFNSSRKSMSTVVPLTDEKDQLIGYRLHCKGASEIVLSKCTSIIGSDGSMTSLSSEERRTIVKTVVEPMADNGLRTICMAYKDFAKDTTQDWEDELAVVSELTCLGIVGIEDPVRPEVPDAIQSVQRAGVTVRMVTGDNVATARSIAIKCGILNNNEEFLVLEGKQFNKKIRDKDTGK
;
A
#
# COMPACT_ATOMS: atom_id res chain seq x y z
N MET A 1 -4.53 19.62 -0.88
CA MET A 1 -3.28 18.82 -0.98
C MET A 1 -3.34 17.68 0.03
N GLY A 2 -2.93 16.46 -0.34
CA GLY A 2 -3.09 15.24 0.46
C GLY A 2 -1.77 14.47 0.67
N ASN A 3 -1.85 13.18 1.04
CA ASN A 3 -0.66 12.34 1.24
C ASN A 3 0.12 12.16 -0.08
N LYS A 4 1.46 12.21 -0.01
CA LYS A 4 2.36 12.04 -1.15
C LYS A 4 2.11 10.77 -1.97
N THR A 5 1.82 9.64 -1.31
CA THR A 5 1.49 8.37 -1.99
C THR A 5 0.27 8.54 -2.90
N ASP A 6 -0.74 9.26 -2.42
CA ASP A 6 -1.99 9.46 -3.16
C ASP A 6 -1.80 10.47 -4.29
N CYS A 7 -1.01 11.51 -4.05
CA CYS A 7 -0.61 12.45 -5.09
C CYS A 7 0.19 11.76 -6.19
N ALA A 8 1.07 10.80 -5.88
CA ALA A 8 1.80 10.03 -6.88
C ALA A 8 0.85 9.19 -7.75
N LEU A 9 -0.14 8.53 -7.15
CA LEU A 9 -1.17 7.79 -7.90
C LEU A 9 -2.00 8.71 -8.80
N LEU A 10 -2.41 9.89 -8.31
CA LEU A 10 -3.14 10.87 -9.12
C LEU A 10 -2.28 11.45 -10.25
N GLY A 11 -0.99 11.67 -10.00
CA GLY A 11 -0.02 12.06 -11.02
C GLY A 11 0.13 10.98 -12.10
N PHE A 12 0.17 9.71 -11.70
CA PHE A 12 0.21 8.58 -12.63
C PHE A 12 -1.03 8.51 -13.52
N VAL A 13 -2.24 8.78 -13.01
CA VAL A 13 -3.45 8.90 -13.85
C VAL A 13 -3.27 9.96 -14.93
N GLY A 14 -2.66 11.10 -14.61
CA GLY A 14 -2.34 12.13 -15.61
C GLY A 14 -1.38 11.65 -16.70
N THR A 15 -0.43 10.76 -16.38
CA THR A 15 0.46 10.14 -17.38
C THR A 15 -0.25 9.16 -18.32
N LEU A 16 -1.39 8.60 -17.88
CA LEU A 16 -2.28 7.77 -18.70
C LEU A 16 -3.18 8.62 -19.62
N GLN A 17 -2.97 9.93 -19.68
CA GLN A 17 -3.78 10.89 -20.44
C GLN A 17 -5.24 10.95 -20.01
N ASP A 18 -5.52 10.59 -18.75
CA ASP A 18 -6.86 10.66 -18.17
C ASP A 18 -6.93 11.76 -17.10
N HIS A 19 -8.14 12.26 -16.84
CA HIS A 19 -8.40 13.35 -15.92
C HIS A 19 -9.23 12.87 -14.73
N TYR A 20 -8.56 12.63 -13.59
CA TYR A 20 -9.22 12.19 -12.36
C TYR A 20 -10.35 13.13 -11.88
N ASN A 21 -10.35 14.41 -12.28
CA ASN A 21 -11.41 15.38 -11.98
C ASN A 21 -12.77 14.95 -12.54
N TYR A 22 -12.80 14.29 -13.71
CA TYR A 22 -14.01 13.76 -14.30
C TYR A 22 -14.67 12.73 -13.37
N TYR A 23 -13.90 11.74 -12.92
CA TYR A 23 -14.39 10.70 -12.03
C TYR A 23 -14.78 11.23 -10.65
N ARG A 24 -14.04 12.22 -10.11
CA ARG A 24 -14.41 12.89 -8.86
C ARG A 24 -15.70 13.69 -8.97
N GLY A 25 -15.97 14.30 -10.13
CA GLY A 25 -17.24 15.00 -10.38
C GLY A 25 -18.42 14.02 -10.46
N LYS A 26 -18.21 12.85 -11.06
CA LYS A 26 -19.22 11.78 -11.12
C LYS A 26 -19.46 11.09 -9.78
N MET A 27 -18.45 11.06 -8.92
CA MET A 27 -18.49 10.35 -7.64
C MET A 27 -17.94 11.27 -6.53
N PRO A 28 -18.75 12.26 -6.12
CA PRO A 28 -18.34 13.25 -5.12
C PRO A 28 -18.26 12.58 -3.73
N GLU A 29 -17.47 13.15 -2.82
CA GLU A 29 -17.21 12.52 -1.50
C GLU A 29 -18.48 12.34 -0.67
N GLU A 30 -19.48 13.21 -0.86
CA GLU A 30 -20.79 13.14 -0.22
C GLU A 30 -21.60 11.91 -0.67
N SER A 31 -21.25 11.30 -1.80
CA SER A 31 -21.87 10.06 -2.29
C SER A 31 -21.28 8.80 -1.65
N PHE A 32 -20.17 8.91 -0.92
CA PHE A 32 -19.52 7.74 -0.34
C PHE A 32 -20.38 7.14 0.77
N VAL A 33 -20.62 5.83 0.69
CA VAL A 33 -21.42 5.09 1.69
C VAL A 33 -20.60 4.86 2.95
N LYS A 34 -19.32 4.51 2.79
CA LYS A 34 -18.41 4.27 3.91
C LYS A 34 -16.97 4.53 3.52
N VAL A 35 -16.23 5.17 4.42
CA VAL A 35 -14.77 5.34 4.28
C VAL A 35 -14.09 4.65 5.45
N PHE A 36 -13.32 3.61 5.15
CA PHE A 36 -12.37 3.02 6.09
C PHE A 36 -11.03 3.72 5.92
N THR A 37 -10.76 4.70 6.77
CA THR A 37 -9.50 5.45 6.73
C THR A 37 -8.31 4.52 6.97
N PHE A 38 -7.15 4.98 6.51
CA PHE A 38 -5.90 4.25 6.71
C PHE A 38 -5.66 3.97 8.21
N ASN A 39 -5.33 2.72 8.52
CA ASN A 39 -4.93 2.30 9.85
C ASN A 39 -3.58 1.57 9.77
N SER A 40 -2.60 1.99 10.57
CA SER A 40 -1.25 1.40 10.58
C SER A 40 -1.22 -0.10 10.91
N SER A 41 -2.22 -0.62 11.63
CA SER A 41 -2.36 -2.06 11.88
C SER A 41 -2.80 -2.81 10.62
N ARG A 42 -3.73 -2.23 9.85
CA ARG A 42 -4.33 -2.80 8.63
C ARG A 42 -3.58 -2.44 7.36
N LYS A 43 -2.70 -1.44 7.40
CA LYS A 43 -1.87 -0.90 6.30
C LYS A 43 -2.63 -0.72 4.98
N SER A 44 -3.91 -0.39 5.05
CA SER A 44 -4.82 -0.24 3.91
C SER A 44 -5.90 0.77 4.25
N MET A 45 -6.53 1.32 3.21
CA MET A 45 -7.73 2.14 3.29
C MET A 45 -8.70 1.69 2.21
N SER A 46 -9.99 1.83 2.50
CA SER A 46 -11.05 1.42 1.59
C SER A 46 -12.18 2.44 1.54
N THR A 47 -12.85 2.54 0.40
CA THR A 47 -14.02 3.41 0.21
C THR A 47 -15.11 2.62 -0.47
N VAL A 48 -16.32 2.63 0.10
CA VAL A 48 -17.52 2.06 -0.49
C VAL A 48 -18.28 3.16 -1.19
N VAL A 49 -18.57 2.95 -2.47
CA VAL A 49 -19.25 3.90 -3.35
C VAL A 49 -20.46 3.24 -4.00
N PRO A 50 -21.55 3.97 -4.28
CA PRO A 50 -22.65 3.44 -5.06
C PRO A 50 -22.21 3.20 -6.52
N LEU A 51 -22.72 2.13 -7.12
CA LEU A 51 -22.67 1.90 -8.55
C LEU A 51 -24.05 2.23 -9.13
N THR A 52 -24.06 3.09 -10.14
CA THR A 52 -25.28 3.48 -10.87
C THR A 52 -25.20 3.08 -12.34
N ASP A 53 -26.36 2.86 -12.95
CA ASP A 53 -26.48 2.72 -14.41
C ASP A 53 -26.45 4.10 -15.11
N GLU A 54 -26.61 4.10 -16.44
CA GLU A 54 -26.64 5.34 -17.25
C GLU A 54 -27.82 6.28 -16.93
N LYS A 55 -28.80 5.82 -16.14
CA LYS A 55 -29.99 6.58 -15.71
C LYS A 55 -29.92 6.94 -14.22
N ASP A 56 -28.72 6.90 -13.64
CA ASP A 56 -28.45 7.17 -12.22
C ASP A 56 -29.22 6.26 -11.26
N GLN A 57 -29.65 5.06 -11.70
CA GLN A 57 -30.30 4.09 -10.82
C GLN A 57 -29.27 3.22 -10.12
N LEU A 58 -29.44 3.02 -8.81
CA LEU A 58 -28.57 2.17 -8.01
C LEU A 58 -28.63 0.72 -8.48
N ILE A 59 -27.49 0.19 -8.94
CA ILE A 59 -27.33 -1.21 -9.34
C ILE A 59 -26.52 -2.03 -8.34
N GLY A 60 -25.77 -1.36 -7.45
CA GLY A 60 -24.98 -2.02 -6.42
C GLY A 60 -24.04 -1.06 -5.71
N TYR A 61 -23.03 -1.62 -5.07
CA TYR A 61 -21.96 -0.87 -4.42
C TYR A 61 -20.61 -1.45 -4.81
N ARG A 62 -19.59 -0.61 -4.87
CA ARG A 62 -18.20 -1.03 -5.04
C ARG A 62 -17.38 -0.57 -3.87
N LEU A 63 -16.67 -1.50 -3.25
CA LEU A 63 -15.56 -1.18 -2.39
C LEU A 63 -14.29 -1.06 -3.23
N HIS A 64 -13.61 0.07 -3.14
CA HIS A 64 -12.24 0.23 -3.60
C HIS A 64 -11.29 0.13 -2.41
N CYS A 65 -10.24 -0.67 -2.52
CA CYS A 65 -9.22 -0.87 -1.50
C CYS A 65 -7.85 -0.56 -2.08
N LYS A 66 -7.03 0.17 -1.33
CA LYS A 66 -5.60 0.32 -1.60
C LYS A 66 -4.78 0.18 -0.32
N GLY A 67 -3.57 -0.34 -0.44
CA GLY A 67 -2.70 -0.51 0.71
C GLY A 67 -1.41 -1.24 0.40
N ALA A 68 -0.66 -1.59 1.45
CA ALA A 68 0.55 -2.39 1.32
C ALA A 68 0.26 -3.69 0.57
N SER A 69 1.06 -3.99 -0.46
CA SER A 69 0.74 -5.03 -1.44
C SER A 69 0.47 -6.39 -0.83
N GLU A 70 1.34 -6.86 0.06
CA GLU A 70 1.19 -8.15 0.75
C GLU A 70 -0.10 -8.22 1.58
N ILE A 71 -0.50 -7.11 2.20
CA ILE A 71 -1.67 -7.05 3.07
C ILE A 71 -2.96 -7.08 2.25
N VAL A 72 -3.06 -6.27 1.19
CA VAL A 72 -4.25 -6.27 0.34
C VAL A 72 -4.35 -7.58 -0.45
N LEU A 73 -3.24 -8.07 -1.03
CA LEU A 73 -3.22 -9.35 -1.76
C LEU A 73 -3.68 -10.53 -0.89
N SER A 74 -3.32 -10.54 0.40
CA SER A 74 -3.78 -11.61 1.32
C SER A 74 -5.31 -11.70 1.41
N LYS A 75 -6.01 -10.59 1.16
CA LYS A 75 -7.48 -10.48 1.18
C LYS A 75 -8.12 -10.73 -0.19
N CYS A 76 -7.33 -10.82 -1.27
CA CYS A 76 -7.86 -10.98 -2.62
C CYS A 76 -8.14 -12.45 -2.94
N THR A 77 -9.35 -12.81 -3.34
CA THR A 77 -9.72 -14.16 -3.83
C THR A 77 -9.69 -14.30 -5.33
N SER A 78 -9.54 -13.19 -6.06
CA SER A 78 -9.50 -13.15 -7.51
C SER A 78 -8.57 -12.04 -8.01
N ILE A 79 -8.22 -12.06 -9.30
CA ILE A 79 -7.39 -11.06 -9.98
C ILE A 79 -7.96 -10.78 -11.37
N ILE A 80 -7.81 -9.54 -11.85
CA ILE A 80 -8.10 -9.17 -13.23
C ILE A 80 -6.88 -9.44 -14.11
N GLY A 81 -7.04 -10.27 -15.13
CA GLY A 81 -6.04 -10.54 -16.17
C GLY A 81 -5.85 -9.38 -17.14
N SER A 82 -4.83 -9.45 -17.98
CA SER A 82 -4.53 -8.42 -18.99
C SER A 82 -5.61 -8.27 -20.06
N ASP A 83 -6.45 -9.28 -20.24
CA ASP A 83 -7.61 -9.29 -21.12
C ASP A 83 -8.88 -8.74 -20.46
N GLY A 84 -8.78 -8.31 -19.19
CA GLY A 84 -9.92 -7.85 -18.39
C GLY A 84 -10.75 -8.98 -17.78
N SER A 85 -10.38 -10.25 -17.99
CA SER A 85 -11.09 -11.37 -17.40
C SER A 85 -10.76 -11.52 -15.91
N MET A 86 -11.75 -11.89 -15.11
CA MET A 86 -11.54 -12.19 -13.70
C MET A 86 -11.22 -13.67 -13.53
N THR A 87 -10.10 -13.96 -12.87
CA THR A 87 -9.69 -15.33 -12.54
C THR A 87 -9.59 -15.52 -11.03
N SER A 88 -9.82 -16.75 -10.56
CA SER A 88 -9.61 -17.10 -9.16
C SER A 88 -8.13 -16.97 -8.81
N LEU A 89 -7.85 -16.50 -7.59
CA LEU A 89 -6.49 -16.27 -7.10
C LEU A 89 -6.25 -17.11 -5.85
N SER A 90 -5.56 -18.23 -6.05
CA SER A 90 -5.20 -19.17 -4.98
C SER A 90 -4.14 -18.59 -4.03
N SER A 91 -4.02 -19.18 -2.84
CA SER A 91 -3.01 -18.78 -1.85
C SER A 91 -1.57 -18.95 -2.37
N GLU A 92 -1.32 -19.94 -3.24
CA GLU A 92 -0.01 -20.17 -3.84
C GLU A 92 0.33 -19.10 -4.88
N GLU A 93 -0.63 -18.73 -5.74
CA GLU A 93 -0.45 -17.64 -6.71
C GLU A 93 -0.22 -16.30 -6.01
N ARG A 94 -0.94 -16.00 -4.92
CA ARG A 94 -0.67 -14.80 -4.09
C ARG A 94 0.76 -14.77 -3.60
N ARG A 95 1.26 -15.90 -3.07
CA ARG A 95 2.64 -16.01 -2.58
C ARG A 95 3.66 -15.85 -3.71
N THR A 96 3.36 -16.41 -4.88
CA THR A 96 4.19 -16.23 -6.07
C THR A 96 4.26 -14.76 -6.48
N ILE A 97 3.13 -14.06 -6.57
CA ILE A 97 3.11 -12.62 -6.89
C ILE A 97 3.92 -11.80 -5.88
N VAL A 98 3.79 -12.09 -4.58
CA VAL A 98 4.58 -11.41 -3.56
C VAL A 98 6.09 -11.62 -3.82
N LYS A 99 6.50 -12.87 -4.03
CA LYS A 99 7.90 -13.22 -4.22
C LYS A 99 8.50 -12.71 -5.53
N THR A 100 7.74 -12.72 -6.62
CA THR A 100 8.26 -12.42 -7.97
C THR A 100 8.03 -10.98 -8.40
N VAL A 101 7.10 -10.26 -7.76
CA VAL A 101 6.76 -8.87 -8.13
C VAL A 101 7.01 -7.93 -6.95
N VAL A 102 6.40 -8.20 -5.79
CA VAL A 102 6.44 -7.26 -4.66
C VAL A 102 7.83 -7.15 -4.04
N GLU A 103 8.48 -8.28 -3.75
CA GLU A 103 9.82 -8.33 -3.15
C GLU A 103 10.87 -7.65 -4.06
N PRO A 104 10.97 -7.97 -5.37
CA PRO A 104 11.93 -7.28 -6.25
C PRO A 104 11.68 -5.77 -6.37
N MET A 105 10.43 -5.32 -6.39
CA MET A 105 10.14 -3.89 -6.40
C MET A 105 10.59 -3.22 -5.10
N ALA A 106 10.34 -3.85 -3.95
CA ALA A 106 10.77 -3.34 -2.65
C ALA A 106 12.30 -3.35 -2.49
N ASP A 107 12.99 -4.36 -3.01
CA ASP A 107 14.46 -4.42 -3.01
C ASP A 107 15.08 -3.31 -3.86
N ASN A 108 14.39 -2.85 -4.91
CA ASN A 108 14.77 -1.67 -5.68
C ASN A 108 14.41 -0.34 -4.97
N GLY A 109 13.82 -0.39 -3.77
CA GLY A 109 13.45 0.77 -2.97
C GLY A 109 12.11 1.38 -3.37
N LEU A 110 11.27 0.65 -4.11
CA LEU A 110 9.94 1.12 -4.48
C LEU A 110 8.93 0.80 -3.36
N ARG A 111 8.13 1.79 -2.97
CA ARG A 111 6.95 1.55 -2.13
C ARG A 111 5.87 0.89 -2.98
N THR A 112 5.56 -0.36 -2.67
CA THR A 112 4.54 -1.12 -3.43
C THR A 112 3.14 -0.92 -2.85
N ILE A 113 2.17 -0.61 -3.71
CA ILE A 113 0.76 -0.45 -3.36
C ILE A 113 -0.07 -1.39 -4.23
N CYS A 114 -0.89 -2.24 -3.61
CA CYS A 114 -1.90 -3.03 -4.32
C CYS A 114 -3.23 -2.29 -4.32
N MET A 115 -3.90 -2.30 -5.47
CA MET A 115 -5.25 -1.81 -5.67
C MET A 115 -6.17 -3.00 -5.91
N ALA A 116 -7.31 -3.01 -5.25
CA ALA A 116 -8.30 -4.07 -5.36
C ALA A 116 -9.72 -3.49 -5.23
N TYR A 117 -10.72 -4.26 -5.63
CA TYR A 117 -12.11 -3.91 -5.43
C TYR A 117 -12.97 -5.10 -5.01
N LYS A 118 -14.21 -4.83 -4.57
CA LYS A 118 -15.27 -5.82 -4.38
C LYS A 118 -16.61 -5.19 -4.69
N ASP A 119 -17.46 -5.91 -5.41
CA ASP A 119 -18.82 -5.48 -5.70
C ASP A 119 -19.82 -6.13 -4.75
N PHE A 120 -20.85 -5.36 -4.41
CA PHE A 120 -21.99 -5.78 -3.60
C PHE A 120 -23.27 -5.51 -4.37
N ALA A 121 -24.24 -6.42 -4.27
CA ALA A 121 -25.56 -6.24 -4.88
C ALA A 121 -26.32 -5.07 -4.22
N LYS A 122 -27.24 -4.45 -4.94
CA LYS A 122 -28.04 -3.31 -4.45
C LYS A 122 -28.85 -3.62 -3.19
N ASP A 123 -29.27 -4.86 -3.03
CA ASP A 123 -30.07 -5.40 -1.94
C ASP A 123 -29.21 -6.06 -0.84
N THR A 124 -27.89 -5.81 -0.86
CA THR A 124 -26.98 -6.28 0.18
C THR A 124 -27.43 -5.82 1.57
N THR A 125 -27.40 -6.74 2.53
CA THR A 125 -27.63 -6.47 3.95
C THR A 125 -26.31 -6.29 4.72
N GLN A 126 -25.23 -5.96 4.01
CA GLN A 126 -23.90 -5.83 4.58
C GLN A 126 -23.90 -4.74 5.66
N ASP A 127 -23.39 -5.08 6.84
CA ASP A 127 -23.05 -4.08 7.84
C ASP A 127 -21.77 -3.36 7.41
N TRP A 128 -21.89 -2.09 7.05
CA TRP A 128 -20.78 -1.25 6.64
C TRP A 128 -19.87 -0.83 7.81
N GLU A 129 -20.25 -1.10 9.05
CA GLU A 129 -19.39 -0.91 10.22
C GLU A 129 -18.45 -2.11 10.46
N ASP A 130 -18.82 -3.31 10.00
CA ASP A 130 -17.95 -4.50 10.07
C ASP A 130 -16.92 -4.49 8.94
N GLU A 131 -15.81 -3.79 9.19
CA GLU A 131 -14.71 -3.69 8.25
C GLU A 131 -14.14 -5.06 7.84
N LEU A 132 -14.09 -6.04 8.73
CA LEU A 132 -13.47 -7.33 8.41
C LEU A 132 -14.33 -8.11 7.41
N ALA A 133 -15.65 -8.07 7.58
CA ALA A 133 -16.58 -8.65 6.61
C ALA A 133 -16.53 -7.89 5.27
N VAL A 134 -16.56 -6.56 5.32
CA VAL A 134 -16.61 -5.69 4.13
C VAL A 134 -15.31 -5.76 3.32
N VAL A 135 -14.15 -5.75 3.97
CA VAL A 135 -12.82 -5.73 3.32
C VAL A 135 -12.22 -7.14 3.26
N SER A 136 -12.95 -8.05 2.62
CA SER A 136 -12.58 -9.46 2.41
C SER A 136 -12.97 -9.92 1.00
N GLU A 137 -12.36 -10.98 0.48
CA GLU A 137 -12.68 -11.56 -0.84
C GLU A 137 -12.58 -10.56 -1.99
N LEU A 138 -11.49 -9.80 -1.99
CA LEU A 138 -11.26 -8.74 -2.97
C LEU A 138 -10.84 -9.32 -4.32
N THR A 139 -11.00 -8.52 -5.37
CA THR A 139 -10.43 -8.76 -6.69
C THR A 139 -9.24 -7.83 -6.88
N CYS A 140 -8.04 -8.38 -7.02
CA CYS A 140 -6.82 -7.63 -7.29
C CYS A 140 -6.88 -6.99 -8.69
N LEU A 141 -6.66 -5.68 -8.78
CA LEU A 141 -6.57 -4.95 -10.05
C LEU A 141 -5.13 -4.82 -10.53
N GLY A 142 -4.20 -4.63 -9.59
CA GLY A 142 -2.81 -4.43 -9.91
C GLY A 142 -1.98 -3.96 -8.74
N ILE A 143 -0.67 -3.91 -8.97
CA ILE A 143 0.34 -3.47 -8.01
C ILE A 143 1.17 -2.40 -8.70
N VAL A 144 1.37 -1.28 -8.01
CA VAL A 144 2.22 -0.19 -8.49
C VAL A 144 3.41 -0.01 -7.55
N GLY A 145 4.53 0.40 -8.12
CA GLY A 145 5.74 0.78 -7.38
C GLY A 145 5.90 2.28 -7.42
N ILE A 146 6.01 2.90 -6.26
CA ILE A 146 6.19 4.34 -6.11
C ILE A 146 7.60 4.57 -5.59
N GLU A 147 8.41 5.27 -6.38
CA GLU A 147 9.74 5.70 -5.95
C GLU A 147 9.64 7.00 -5.14
N ASP A 148 10.23 7.02 -3.95
CA ASP A 148 10.56 8.26 -3.23
C ASP A 148 12.07 8.47 -3.36
N PRO A 149 12.53 9.25 -4.36
CA PRO A 149 13.93 9.32 -4.71
C PRO A 149 14.75 9.94 -3.57
N VAL A 150 15.92 9.36 -3.31
CA VAL A 150 16.90 9.94 -2.40
C VAL A 150 17.36 11.28 -2.97
N ARG A 151 17.35 12.32 -2.14
CA ARG A 151 17.82 13.64 -2.56
C ARG A 151 19.32 13.57 -2.89
N PRO A 152 19.79 14.19 -3.99
CA PRO A 152 21.19 14.08 -4.42
C PRO A 152 22.22 14.45 -3.36
N GLU A 153 21.89 15.39 -2.48
CA GLU A 153 22.77 15.88 -1.41
C GLU A 153 22.87 14.95 -0.19
N VAL A 154 21.95 13.99 -0.03
CA VAL A 154 21.83 13.17 1.19
C VAL A 154 23.03 12.22 1.40
N PRO A 155 23.51 11.48 0.38
CA PRO A 155 24.66 10.58 0.56
C PRO A 155 25.92 11.31 1.05
N ASP A 156 26.23 12.47 0.46
CA ASP A 156 27.41 13.26 0.82
C ASP A 156 27.29 13.85 2.24
N ALA A 157 26.09 14.28 2.63
CA ALA A 157 25.82 14.77 3.98
C ALA A 157 26.00 13.65 5.02
N ILE A 158 25.48 12.45 4.75
CA ILE A 158 25.61 11.27 5.63
C ILE A 158 27.07 10.88 5.79
N GLN A 159 27.82 10.82 4.69
CA GLN A 159 29.25 10.50 4.73
C GLN A 159 30.04 11.52 5.55
N SER A 160 29.72 12.81 5.42
CA SER A 160 30.40 13.88 6.14
C SER A 160 30.19 13.77 7.66
N VAL A 161 28.96 13.50 8.12
CA VAL A 161 28.68 13.34 9.55
C VAL A 161 29.25 12.04 10.13
N GLN A 162 29.26 10.95 9.34
CA GLN A 162 29.90 9.71 9.75
C GLN A 162 31.42 9.85 9.90
N ARG A 163 32.10 10.58 8.99
CA ARG A 163 33.54 10.91 9.13
C ARG A 163 33.84 11.75 10.36
N ALA A 164 32.88 12.55 10.82
CA ALA A 164 32.98 13.31 12.07
C ALA A 164 32.71 12.46 13.33
N GLY A 165 32.49 11.14 13.19
CA GLY A 165 32.25 10.23 14.30
C GLY A 165 30.79 10.12 14.74
N VAL A 166 29.83 10.65 13.97
CA VAL A 166 28.39 10.58 14.30
C VAL A 166 27.75 9.35 13.65
N THR A 167 27.10 8.52 14.46
CA THR A 167 26.34 7.36 13.96
C THR A 167 24.95 7.79 13.48
N VAL A 168 24.67 7.61 12.19
CA VAL A 168 23.34 7.85 11.59
C VAL A 168 22.47 6.60 11.74
N ARG A 169 21.20 6.76 12.15
CA ARG A 169 20.21 5.68 12.24
C ARG A 169 18.92 6.08 11.52
N MET A 170 18.39 5.19 10.68
CA MET A 170 17.13 5.41 9.98
C MET A 170 15.94 4.89 10.79
N VAL A 171 14.88 5.69 10.89
CA VAL A 171 13.57 5.26 11.37
C VAL A 171 12.55 5.60 10.29
N THR A 172 11.87 4.59 9.75
CA THR A 172 10.89 4.75 8.67
C THR A 172 9.65 3.89 8.89
N GLY A 173 8.53 4.28 8.29
CA GLY A 173 7.30 3.49 8.23
C GLY A 173 7.23 2.52 7.05
N ASP A 174 8.25 2.51 6.18
CA ASP A 174 8.34 1.57 5.06
C ASP A 174 8.58 0.12 5.51
N ASN A 175 8.40 -0.82 4.59
CA ASN A 175 8.76 -2.22 4.85
C ASN A 175 10.29 -2.38 4.96
N VAL A 176 10.73 -3.48 5.58
CA VAL A 176 12.14 -3.74 5.86
C VAL A 176 13.00 -3.74 4.61
N ALA A 177 12.50 -4.33 3.51
CA ALA A 177 13.22 -4.40 2.24
C ALA A 177 13.49 -3.00 1.65
N THR A 178 12.47 -2.15 1.60
CA THR A 178 12.58 -0.77 1.12
C THR A 178 13.49 0.05 2.02
N ALA A 179 13.31 -0.03 3.33
CA ALA A 179 14.14 0.67 4.31
C ALA A 179 15.62 0.29 4.16
N ARG A 180 15.92 -1.00 4.01
CA ARG A 180 17.27 -1.50 3.75
C ARG A 180 17.84 -0.94 2.44
N SER A 181 17.08 -1.02 1.34
CA SER A 181 17.50 -0.53 0.03
C SER A 181 17.82 0.98 0.07
N ILE A 182 16.95 1.79 0.67
CA ILE A 182 17.17 3.23 0.83
C ILE A 182 18.36 3.51 1.74
N ALA A 183 18.52 2.76 2.84
CA ALA A 183 19.64 2.96 3.76
C ALA A 183 20.99 2.66 3.09
N ILE A 184 21.05 1.67 2.20
CA ILE A 184 22.23 1.39 1.37
C ILE A 184 22.48 2.51 0.37
N LYS A 185 21.44 2.96 -0.36
CA LYS A 185 21.55 4.08 -1.32
C LYS A 185 22.03 5.38 -0.66
N CYS A 186 21.63 5.62 0.59
CA CYS A 186 22.03 6.78 1.38
C CYS A 186 23.42 6.64 2.03
N GLY A 187 24.08 5.48 1.96
CA GLY A 187 25.34 5.23 2.67
C GLY A 187 25.20 5.10 4.19
N ILE A 188 23.99 4.85 4.70
CA ILE A 188 23.77 4.55 6.13
C ILE A 188 24.22 3.12 6.43
N LEU A 189 23.92 2.20 5.51
CA LEU A 189 24.35 0.81 5.58
C LEU A 189 25.37 0.52 4.49
N ASN A 190 26.42 -0.22 4.84
CA ASN A 190 27.40 -0.72 3.88
C ASN A 190 27.17 -2.22 3.66
N ASN A 191 27.15 -2.67 2.39
CA ASN A 191 26.95 -4.08 2.05
C ASN A 191 28.04 -5.02 2.60
N ASN A 192 29.19 -4.48 2.97
CA ASN A 192 30.35 -5.23 3.46
C ASN A 192 30.43 -5.29 4.99
N GLU A 193 29.47 -4.70 5.71
CA GLU A 193 29.46 -4.63 7.16
C GLU A 193 28.28 -5.41 7.72
N GLU A 194 28.44 -5.93 8.94
CA GLU A 194 27.32 -6.52 9.67
C GLU A 194 26.40 -5.39 10.13
N PHE A 195 25.14 -5.40 9.69
CA PHE A 195 24.16 -4.38 10.03
C PHE A 195 22.88 -4.97 10.64
N LEU A 196 22.26 -4.18 11.52
CA LEU A 196 21.02 -4.53 12.18
C LEU A 196 19.85 -3.76 11.56
N VAL A 197 18.92 -4.49 10.94
CA VAL A 197 17.61 -3.95 10.54
C VAL A 197 16.54 -4.65 11.38
N LEU A 198 15.68 -3.87 12.03
CA LEU A 198 14.63 -4.38 12.90
C LEU A 198 13.27 -3.85 12.48
N GLU A 199 12.28 -4.75 12.46
CA GLU A 199 10.89 -4.32 12.43
C GLU A 199 10.48 -3.71 13.78
N GLY A 200 9.55 -2.75 13.76
CA GLY A 200 9.00 -2.16 14.99
C GLY A 200 8.46 -3.20 15.97
N LYS A 201 7.84 -4.29 15.48
CA LYS A 201 7.38 -5.40 16.34
C LYS A 201 8.55 -6.11 17.06
N GLN A 202 9.64 -6.36 16.34
CA GLN A 202 10.83 -7.00 16.90
C GLN A 202 11.54 -6.08 17.90
N PHE A 203 11.65 -4.79 17.58
CA PHE A 203 12.19 -3.78 18.48
C PHE A 203 11.37 -3.71 19.78
N ASN A 204 10.05 -3.58 19.69
CA ASN A 204 9.14 -3.56 20.84
C ASN A 204 9.28 -4.80 21.72
N LYS A 205 9.41 -5.99 21.11
CA LYS A 205 9.61 -7.25 21.86
C LYS A 205 10.95 -7.29 22.62
N LYS A 206 11.97 -6.56 22.15
CA LYS A 206 13.29 -6.49 22.79
C LYS A 206 13.36 -5.48 23.93
N ILE A 207 12.54 -4.43 23.90
CA ILE A 207 12.55 -3.36 24.90
C ILE A 207 11.49 -3.50 25.99
N ARG A 208 10.41 -4.24 25.72
CA ARG A 208 9.36 -4.50 26.72
C ARG A 208 9.79 -5.61 27.66
N ASP A 209 9.60 -5.37 28.95
CA ASP A 209 9.90 -6.35 29.97
C ASP A 209 8.91 -7.53 29.87
N LYS A 210 9.42 -8.77 29.94
CA LYS A 210 8.60 -9.98 29.77
C LYS A 210 7.55 -10.10 30.88
N ASP A 211 7.82 -9.51 32.05
CA ASP A 211 7.00 -9.66 33.24
C ASP A 211 5.99 -8.52 33.46
N THR A 212 6.17 -7.36 32.81
CA THR A 212 5.27 -6.20 33.00
C THR A 212 4.54 -5.74 31.75
N GLY A 213 4.94 -6.20 30.56
CA GLY A 213 4.29 -5.86 29.29
C GLY A 213 4.35 -4.37 28.90
N LYS A 214 5.03 -3.55 29.70
CA LYS A 214 5.34 -2.14 29.47
C LYS A 214 6.73 -1.99 28.91
#